data_AF-A0A954CH95-F1
#
_entry.id   AF-A0A954CH95-F1
#
_cell.length_a   1.000
_cell.length_b   1.000
_cell.length_c   1.000
_cell.angle_alpha   90.00
_cell.angle_beta   90.00
_cell.angle_gamma   90.00
#
_symmetry.space_group_name_H-M   'P 1'
#
loop_
_entity.id
_entity.type
_entity.pdbx_description
1 polymer ?
#
loop_
_entity_poly.entity_id
_entity_poly.type
_entity_poly.pdbx_seq_one_letter_code
_entity_poly.pdbx_strand_id
1 'polypeptide(L)'
;MTAMNERCPCGSGKKFKKCCANKKPRQHSMDIGFVFGSEPINVYFGADMSYVGAKHDTGEEVQPSTFHSQRSYMRESGKEKVVFRLNGEVTNEYQLNMKLAEFDVVYAVDTNTKQVDDMTVSVCVAVESYFTAFNDRAGTKLLLRPILARTWATKDQSPPKVHPEKRGWEFLFGHVLINDRNKNVAVVTDHDLQNIEAYNRREKPFMEGRFVLSNCTLMYAGSDTKADSVLNRLMSRCDLESRKLIEQFVNEIRGEPPQPTQWTRY
;
A
#
# COMPACT_ATOMS: atom_id res chain seq x y z
N MET A 1 12.69 16.82 27.37
CA MET A 1 13.37 15.78 26.56
C MET A 1 12.82 14.44 27.00
N THR A 2 12.14 13.69 26.13
CA THR A 2 11.62 12.36 26.48
C THR A 2 12.81 11.41 26.65
N ALA A 3 12.88 10.65 27.74
CA ALA A 3 14.01 9.75 27.94
C ALA A 3 13.99 8.65 26.87
N MET A 4 15.15 8.33 26.27
CA MET A 4 15.27 7.35 25.17
C MET A 4 14.57 6.01 25.42
N ASN A 5 14.44 5.61 26.69
CA ASN A 5 13.82 4.35 27.11
C ASN A 5 12.34 4.47 27.51
N GLU A 6 11.77 5.66 27.59
CA GLU A 6 10.35 5.89 27.89
C GLU A 6 9.46 5.46 26.71
N ARG A 7 8.15 5.28 26.98
CA ARG A 7 7.17 5.04 25.92
C ARG A 7 7.13 6.24 24.98
N CYS A 8 7.07 5.95 23.69
CA CYS A 8 7.01 6.96 22.66
C CYS A 8 5.70 7.76 22.77
N PRO A 9 5.74 9.10 22.74
CA PRO A 9 4.55 9.95 22.89
C PRO A 9 3.57 9.80 21.72
N CYS A 10 3.97 9.20 20.60
CA CYS A 10 3.10 8.96 19.45
C CYS A 10 2.06 7.84 19.65
N GLY A 11 1.90 7.30 20.86
CA GLY A 11 0.90 6.25 21.16
C GLY A 11 1.24 4.85 20.65
N SER A 12 2.41 4.62 20.04
CA SER A 12 2.76 3.31 19.46
C SER A 12 3.02 2.18 20.47
N GLY A 13 3.10 2.50 21.76
CA GLY A 13 3.46 1.56 22.83
C GLY A 13 4.95 1.14 22.85
N LYS A 14 5.76 1.59 21.88
CA LYS A 14 7.21 1.27 21.78
C LYS A 14 8.06 2.25 22.60
N LYS A 15 9.29 1.87 22.94
CA LYS A 15 10.29 2.80 23.52
C LYS A 15 10.62 3.91 22.51
N PHE A 16 10.82 5.16 22.96
CA PHE A 16 11.07 6.33 22.12
C PHE A 16 12.24 6.10 21.14
N LYS A 17 13.37 5.54 21.62
CA LYS A 17 14.53 5.19 20.80
C LYS A 17 14.26 4.15 19.70
N LYS A 18 13.26 3.29 19.89
CA LYS A 18 12.82 2.27 18.92
C LYS A 18 11.63 2.75 18.07
N CYS A 19 11.22 4.01 18.24
CA CYS A 19 10.07 4.58 17.56
C CYS A 19 10.43 5.89 16.87
N CYS A 20 10.28 7.04 17.52
CA CYS A 20 10.41 8.35 16.86
C CYS A 20 11.82 8.96 16.93
N ALA A 21 12.68 8.55 17.86
CA ALA A 21 13.96 9.23 18.11
C ALA A 21 14.88 9.33 16.88
N ASN A 22 14.88 8.30 16.02
CA ASN A 22 15.74 8.21 14.83
C ASN A 22 14.97 8.34 13.51
N LYS A 23 13.69 8.70 13.56
CA LYS A 23 12.87 8.85 12.34
C LYS A 23 12.92 10.30 11.88
N LYS A 24 13.12 10.52 10.58
CA LYS A 24 12.93 11.85 9.99
C LYS A 24 11.48 12.30 10.27
N PRO A 25 11.25 13.58 10.63
CA PRO A 25 9.92 14.10 10.85
C PRO A 25 8.99 13.73 9.69
N ARG A 26 7.83 13.16 10.02
CA ARG A 26 6.82 12.79 9.04
C ARG A 26 5.86 13.95 8.87
N GLN A 27 5.56 14.29 7.64
CA GLN A 27 4.44 15.15 7.29
C GLN A 27 3.22 14.25 7.06
N HIS A 28 2.08 14.68 7.58
CA HIS A 28 0.79 14.11 7.27
C HIS A 28 0.03 15.18 6.49
N SER A 29 -0.36 14.86 5.26
CA SER A 29 -1.18 15.74 4.42
C SER A 29 -2.53 15.09 4.14
N MET A 30 -3.55 15.93 4.02
CA MET A 30 -4.86 15.57 3.51
C MET A 30 -5.07 16.35 2.21
N ASP A 31 -5.17 15.64 1.10
CA ASP A 31 -5.44 16.24 -0.21
C ASP A 31 -6.92 16.08 -0.52
N ILE A 32 -7.64 17.19 -0.64
CA ILE A 32 -9.10 17.20 -0.84
C ILE A 32 -9.39 17.92 -2.14
N GLY A 33 -9.94 17.19 -3.10
CA GLY A 33 -10.32 17.72 -4.40
C GLY A 33 -11.80 17.99 -4.44
N PHE A 34 -12.18 19.18 -4.87
CA PHE A 34 -13.57 19.55 -5.13
C PHE A 34 -13.72 19.80 -6.63
N VAL A 35 -14.85 19.39 -7.20
CA VAL A 35 -15.22 19.76 -8.57
C VAL A 35 -16.14 20.96 -8.47
N PHE A 36 -15.73 22.07 -9.10
CA PHE A 36 -16.51 23.31 -9.09
C PHE A 36 -17.21 23.49 -10.44
N GLY A 37 -18.47 23.93 -10.37
CA GLY A 37 -19.15 24.56 -11.51
C GLY A 37 -18.70 26.01 -11.66
N SER A 38 -19.60 26.86 -12.17
CA SER A 38 -19.37 28.31 -12.28
C SER A 38 -19.59 29.08 -10.97
N GLU A 39 -20.04 28.43 -9.90
CA GLU A 39 -20.41 29.09 -8.66
C GLU A 39 -19.22 29.22 -7.69
N PRO A 40 -19.09 30.35 -6.98
CA PRO A 40 -18.11 30.51 -5.92
C PRO A 40 -18.35 29.53 -4.77
N ILE A 41 -17.26 29.10 -4.15
CA ILE A 41 -17.29 28.22 -2.98
C ILE A 41 -16.37 28.77 -1.89
N ASN A 42 -16.81 28.62 -0.64
CA ASN A 42 -16.05 28.96 0.55
C ASN A 42 -15.49 27.69 1.17
N VAL A 43 -14.16 27.57 1.21
CA VAL A 43 -13.49 26.48 1.93
C VAL A 43 -13.31 26.89 3.38
N TYR A 44 -13.69 26.01 4.30
CA TYR A 44 -13.56 26.22 5.74
C TYR A 44 -12.89 25.02 6.41
N PHE A 45 -12.20 25.31 7.51
CA PHE A 45 -11.48 24.33 8.30
C PHE A 45 -12.16 24.19 9.67
N GLY A 46 -12.25 22.96 10.17
CA GLY A 46 -12.59 22.70 11.57
C GLY A 46 -11.57 23.37 12.50
N ALA A 47 -11.99 23.71 13.72
CA ALA A 47 -11.17 24.47 14.67
C ALA A 47 -9.84 23.79 15.03
N ASP A 48 -9.77 22.47 14.89
CA ASP A 48 -8.58 21.63 15.13
C ASP A 48 -7.89 21.18 13.84
N MET A 49 -8.29 21.71 12.68
CA MET A 49 -7.84 21.31 11.35
C MET A 49 -8.11 19.83 11.03
N SER A 50 -8.96 19.14 11.80
CA SER A 50 -9.32 17.73 11.53
C SER A 50 -10.28 17.58 10.35
N TYR A 51 -11.03 18.64 10.04
CA TYR A 51 -12.04 18.65 8.99
C TYR A 51 -11.80 19.81 8.02
N VAL A 52 -12.05 19.56 6.74
CA VAL A 52 -12.12 20.59 5.69
C VAL A 52 -13.43 20.40 4.96
N GLY A 53 -14.21 21.48 4.87
CA GLY A 53 -15.46 21.51 4.13
C GLY A 53 -15.44 22.60 3.08
N ALA A 54 -16.37 22.51 2.14
CA ALA A 54 -16.66 23.59 1.21
C ALA A 54 -18.17 23.81 1.14
N LYS A 55 -18.58 25.08 0.99
CA LYS A 55 -19.98 25.47 0.80
C LYS A 55 -20.11 26.44 -0.35
N HIS A 56 -21.20 26.34 -1.10
CA HIS A 56 -21.61 27.41 -2.02
C HIS A 56 -21.98 28.67 -1.22
N ASP A 57 -21.97 29.83 -1.87
CA ASP A 57 -22.42 31.10 -1.26
C ASP A 57 -23.88 31.04 -0.79
N THR A 58 -24.68 30.13 -1.37
CA THR A 58 -26.06 29.81 -0.96
C THR A 58 -26.13 29.11 0.41
N GLY A 59 -25.00 28.63 0.93
CA GLY A 59 -24.89 27.87 2.18
C GLY A 59 -24.96 26.35 1.99
N GLU A 60 -25.19 25.85 0.78
CA GLU A 60 -25.22 24.42 0.46
C GLU A 60 -23.82 23.78 0.55
N GLU A 61 -23.74 22.57 1.12
CA GLU A 61 -22.46 21.85 1.24
C GLU A 61 -22.00 21.24 -0.08
N VAL A 62 -20.74 21.51 -0.42
CA VAL A 62 -20.05 20.91 -1.55
C VAL A 62 -19.36 19.64 -1.06
N GLN A 63 -19.81 18.51 -1.59
CA GLN A 63 -19.18 17.24 -1.30
C GLN A 63 -17.82 17.14 -2.03
N PRO A 64 -16.74 16.78 -1.32
CA PRO A 64 -15.45 16.58 -1.98
C PRO A 64 -15.54 15.44 -2.98
N SER A 65 -14.98 15.68 -4.16
CA SER A 65 -14.87 14.68 -5.23
C SER A 65 -13.77 13.65 -4.96
N THR A 66 -12.73 14.06 -4.22
CA THR A 66 -11.60 13.21 -3.87
C THR A 66 -11.12 13.55 -2.47
N PHE A 67 -10.68 12.54 -1.72
CA PHE A 67 -10.12 12.71 -0.39
C PHE A 67 -8.97 11.71 -0.24
N HIS A 68 -7.76 12.21 0.00
CA HIS A 68 -6.56 11.38 0.17
C HIS A 68 -5.88 11.69 1.48
N SER A 69 -5.55 10.65 2.24
CA SER A 69 -4.62 10.74 3.36
C SER A 69 -3.25 10.25 2.92
N GLN A 70 -2.23 11.10 3.08
CA GLN A 70 -0.85 10.79 2.78
C GLN A 70 0.06 11.02 3.99
N ARG A 71 1.00 10.08 4.19
CA ARG A 71 2.16 10.30 5.06
C ARG A 71 3.43 10.33 4.23
N SER A 72 4.28 11.33 4.44
CA SER A 72 5.50 11.53 3.67
C SER A 72 6.64 12.13 4.51
N TYR A 73 7.84 12.21 3.92
CA TYR A 73 8.97 12.98 4.47
C TYR A 73 9.90 13.46 3.35
N MET A 74 10.64 14.54 3.61
CA MET A 74 11.64 15.04 2.67
C MET A 74 12.94 14.22 2.74
N ARG A 75 13.42 13.77 1.57
CA ARG A 75 14.75 13.15 1.44
C ARG A 75 15.85 14.21 1.45
N GLU A 76 17.09 13.78 1.68
CA GLU A 76 18.27 14.65 1.54
C GLU A 76 18.41 15.24 0.14
N SER A 77 17.95 14.50 -0.88
CA SER A 77 17.91 14.98 -2.26
C SER A 77 16.87 16.08 -2.52
N GLY A 78 16.13 16.54 -1.50
CA GLY A 78 15.04 17.51 -1.64
C GLY A 78 13.76 16.96 -2.26
N LYS A 79 13.68 15.65 -2.58
CA LYS A 79 12.47 15.02 -3.10
C LYS A 79 11.63 14.45 -1.97
N GLU A 80 10.31 14.61 -2.06
CA GLU A 80 9.37 13.99 -1.14
C GLU A 80 9.38 12.46 -1.30
N LYS A 81 9.37 11.73 -0.18
CA LYS A 81 9.13 10.28 -0.14
C LYS A 81 7.79 10.02 0.51
N VAL A 82 6.85 9.52 -0.27
CA VAL A 82 5.57 9.02 0.22
C VAL A 82 5.78 7.67 0.90
N VAL A 83 5.29 7.57 2.14
CA VAL A 83 5.32 6.36 3.00
C VAL A 83 4.11 5.50 2.70
N PHE A 84 2.92 6.10 2.68
CA PHE A 84 1.68 5.50 2.23
C PHE A 84 0.71 6.60 1.74
N ARG A 85 -0.24 6.20 0.89
CA ARG A 85 -1.37 7.02 0.44
C ARG A 85 -2.60 6.12 0.27
N LEU A 86 -3.74 6.59 0.76
CA LEU A 86 -5.03 5.90 0.66
C LEU A 86 -6.18 6.89 0.48
N ASN A 87 -7.30 6.41 -0.06
CA ASN A 87 -8.53 7.19 -0.17
C ASN A 87 -9.26 7.26 1.20
N GLY A 88 -9.66 8.46 1.59
CA GLY A 88 -10.41 8.75 2.81
C GLY A 88 -9.60 9.40 3.93
N GLU A 89 -10.30 9.74 5.01
CA GLU A 89 -9.76 10.47 6.15
C GLU A 89 -9.07 9.53 7.14
N VAL A 90 -7.75 9.67 7.24
CA VAL A 90 -6.93 8.97 8.21
C VAL A 90 -5.90 9.96 8.72
N THR A 91 -5.88 10.24 10.01
CA THR A 91 -4.93 11.16 10.65
C THR A 91 -3.92 10.42 11.53
N ASN A 92 -4.20 9.16 11.89
CA ASN A 92 -3.37 8.36 12.78
C ASN A 92 -3.47 6.86 12.50
N GLU A 93 -2.63 6.05 13.17
CA GLU A 93 -2.59 4.58 12.97
C GLU A 93 -3.90 3.90 13.39
N TYR A 94 -4.61 4.44 14.39
CA TYR A 94 -5.89 3.88 14.82
C TYR A 94 -6.95 4.03 13.72
N GLN A 95 -7.09 5.24 13.15
CA GLN A 95 -7.98 5.48 12.02
C GLN A 95 -7.57 4.68 10.78
N LEU A 96 -6.27 4.50 10.53
CA LEU A 96 -5.79 3.62 9.47
C LEU A 96 -6.31 2.18 9.67
N ASN A 97 -6.16 1.64 10.87
CA ASN A 97 -6.62 0.29 11.18
C ASN A 97 -8.15 0.16 11.09
N MET A 98 -8.90 1.18 11.52
CA MET A 98 -10.35 1.23 11.37
C MET A 98 -10.74 1.24 9.89
N LYS A 99 -10.07 2.05 9.07
CA LYS A 99 -10.30 2.11 7.64
C LYS A 99 -10.03 0.77 6.95
N LEU A 100 -8.95 0.09 7.35
CA LEU A 100 -8.62 -1.24 6.83
C LEU A 100 -9.59 -2.33 7.29
N ALA A 101 -10.24 -2.14 8.44
CA ALA A 101 -11.28 -3.04 8.93
C ALA A 101 -12.63 -2.91 8.18
N GLU A 102 -12.78 -1.90 7.30
CA GLU A 102 -13.93 -1.80 6.38
C GLU A 102 -13.84 -2.79 5.19
N PHE A 103 -12.66 -3.39 4.99
CA PHE A 103 -12.43 -4.39 3.95
C PHE A 103 -12.54 -5.80 4.54
N ASP A 104 -13.18 -6.70 3.81
CA ASP A 104 -13.27 -8.11 4.20
C ASP A 104 -11.90 -8.80 4.14
N VAL A 105 -11.04 -8.35 3.22
CA VAL A 105 -9.67 -8.85 3.04
C VAL A 105 -8.77 -7.76 2.45
N VAL A 106 -7.51 -7.76 2.91
CA VAL A 106 -6.45 -6.88 2.44
C VAL A 106 -5.34 -7.72 1.84
N TYR A 107 -5.03 -7.51 0.57
CA TYR A 107 -3.85 -8.07 -0.08
C TYR A 107 -2.75 -7.02 -0.16
N ALA A 108 -1.50 -7.44 -0.01
CA ALA A 108 -0.35 -6.70 -0.50
C ALA A 108 0.28 -7.50 -1.63
N VAL A 109 0.76 -6.81 -2.67
CA VAL A 109 1.37 -7.42 -3.85
C VAL A 109 2.64 -6.68 -4.23
N ASP A 110 3.68 -7.45 -4.52
CA ASP A 110 5.01 -6.97 -4.90
C ASP A 110 5.62 -7.92 -5.94
N THR A 111 6.39 -7.37 -6.89
CA THR A 111 7.05 -8.14 -7.94
C THR A 111 8.54 -7.84 -7.98
N ASN A 112 9.35 -8.84 -7.63
CA ASN A 112 10.79 -8.76 -7.83
C ASN A 112 11.17 -9.17 -9.25
N THR A 113 12.18 -8.53 -9.84
CA THR A 113 12.70 -8.87 -11.17
C THR A 113 14.22 -8.90 -11.15
N LYS A 114 14.83 -9.95 -11.72
CA LYS A 114 16.28 -10.13 -11.86
C LYS A 114 16.62 -10.50 -13.31
N GLN A 115 17.75 -10.01 -13.78
CA GLN A 115 18.38 -10.50 -15.00
C GLN A 115 19.23 -11.73 -14.66
N VAL A 116 19.06 -12.81 -15.42
CA VAL A 116 19.82 -14.05 -15.31
C VAL A 116 20.19 -14.47 -16.72
N ASP A 117 21.48 -14.30 -17.07
CA ASP A 117 22.00 -14.57 -18.41
C ASP A 117 21.22 -13.82 -19.51
N ASP A 118 20.56 -14.52 -20.43
CA ASP A 118 19.72 -13.97 -21.49
C ASP A 118 18.24 -13.82 -21.09
N MET A 119 17.91 -14.06 -19.81
CA MET A 119 16.53 -14.07 -19.31
C MET A 119 16.25 -12.96 -18.31
N THR A 120 15.11 -12.32 -18.49
CA THR A 120 14.45 -11.55 -17.42
C THR A 120 13.57 -12.50 -16.62
N VAL A 121 13.86 -12.65 -15.34
CA VAL A 121 13.11 -13.48 -14.40
C VAL A 121 12.35 -12.57 -13.45
N SER A 122 11.05 -12.80 -13.29
CA SER A 122 10.20 -12.05 -12.36
C SER A 122 9.43 -12.98 -11.44
N VAL A 123 9.24 -12.55 -10.19
CA VAL A 123 8.48 -13.25 -9.17
C VAL A 123 7.53 -12.28 -8.49
N CYS A 124 6.24 -12.54 -8.65
CA CYS A 124 5.18 -11.84 -7.93
C CYS A 124 4.78 -12.62 -6.69
N VAL A 125 4.67 -11.93 -5.56
CA VAL A 125 4.11 -12.47 -4.31
C VAL A 125 2.94 -11.61 -3.86
N ALA A 126 1.83 -12.27 -3.49
CA ALA A 126 0.76 -11.63 -2.76
C ALA A 126 0.64 -12.20 -1.34
N VAL A 127 0.56 -11.31 -0.35
CA VAL A 127 0.31 -11.63 1.05
C VAL A 127 -1.11 -11.18 1.40
N GLU A 128 -1.88 -12.11 1.94
CA GLU A 128 -3.22 -11.87 2.45
C GLU A 128 -3.18 -11.44 3.92
N SER A 129 -4.09 -10.54 4.30
CA SER A 129 -4.33 -10.14 5.67
C SER A 129 -5.78 -9.76 5.97
N TYR A 130 -6.12 -9.80 7.26
CA TYR A 130 -7.45 -9.53 7.80
C TYR A 130 -7.36 -8.50 8.93
N PHE A 131 -8.34 -7.62 8.99
CA PHE A 131 -8.41 -6.55 9.98
C PHE A 131 -9.73 -6.66 10.74
N THR A 132 -9.66 -6.61 12.06
CA THR A 132 -10.81 -6.72 12.95
C THR A 132 -10.79 -5.55 13.93
N ALA A 133 -11.90 -4.83 14.07
CA ALA A 133 -12.08 -3.91 15.18
C ALA A 133 -12.49 -4.70 16.43
N PHE A 134 -11.87 -4.43 17.58
CA PHE A 134 -12.25 -5.03 18.87
C PHE A 134 -12.59 -3.90 19.85
N ASN A 135 -13.80 -3.88 20.41
CA ASN A 135 -14.23 -3.07 21.57
C ASN A 135 -13.44 -1.75 21.77
N ASP A 136 -13.63 -0.80 20.86
CA ASP A 136 -13.10 0.57 20.91
C ASP A 136 -11.56 0.69 20.93
N ARG A 137 -10.86 -0.43 20.75
CA ARG A 137 -9.41 -0.56 20.59
C ARG A 137 -9.17 -1.40 19.34
N ALA A 138 -9.04 -0.75 18.19
CA ALA A 138 -8.67 -1.39 16.93
C ALA A 138 -7.45 -2.29 17.12
N GLY A 139 -7.69 -3.59 17.27
CA GLY A 139 -6.70 -4.61 17.51
C GLY A 139 -6.53 -5.42 16.23
N THR A 140 -5.42 -5.22 15.53
CA THR A 140 -5.17 -5.92 14.28
C THR A 140 -4.75 -7.37 14.54
N LYS A 141 -5.59 -8.34 14.18
CA LYS A 141 -5.12 -9.72 13.99
C LYS A 141 -4.52 -9.85 12.60
N LEU A 142 -3.25 -9.48 12.50
CA LEU A 142 -2.49 -9.59 11.25
C LEU A 142 -2.16 -11.07 10.98
N LEU A 143 -3.04 -11.79 10.28
CA LEU A 143 -2.65 -13.04 9.63
C LEU A 143 -1.87 -12.65 8.36
N LEU A 144 -0.65 -13.14 8.20
CA LEU A 144 0.16 -12.94 7.00
C LEU A 144 0.34 -14.28 6.32
N ARG A 145 -0.39 -14.51 5.23
CA ARG A 145 -0.29 -15.74 4.44
C ARG A 145 0.13 -15.40 3.02
N PRO A 146 1.28 -15.89 2.52
CA PRO A 146 1.52 -15.90 1.09
C PRO A 146 0.44 -16.77 0.42
N ILE A 147 -0.37 -16.17 -0.44
CA ILE A 147 -1.49 -16.86 -1.12
C ILE A 147 -1.23 -17.07 -2.61
N LEU A 148 -0.29 -16.31 -3.16
CA LEU A 148 0.07 -16.34 -4.55
C LEU A 148 1.57 -16.12 -4.67
N ALA A 149 2.23 -17.08 -5.30
CA ALA A 149 3.57 -16.94 -5.84
C ALA A 149 3.51 -17.32 -7.32
N ARG A 150 3.96 -16.42 -8.19
CA ARG A 150 4.04 -16.67 -9.63
C ARG A 150 5.40 -16.25 -10.13
N THR A 151 6.09 -17.19 -10.74
CA THR A 151 7.37 -16.97 -11.41
C THR A 151 7.16 -17.00 -12.91
N TRP A 152 7.89 -16.17 -13.65
CA TRP A 152 7.98 -16.27 -15.10
C TRP A 152 9.35 -15.79 -15.57
N ALA A 153 9.78 -16.31 -16.71
CA ALA A 153 11.02 -15.94 -17.36
C ALA A 153 10.76 -15.60 -18.82
N THR A 154 11.41 -14.56 -19.33
CA THR A 154 11.36 -14.17 -20.75
C THR A 154 12.77 -14.04 -21.29
N LYS A 155 13.05 -14.66 -22.44
CA LYS A 155 14.34 -14.59 -23.14
C LYS A 155 14.61 -13.25 -23.86
N ASP A 156 13.70 -12.30 -23.73
CA ASP A 156 13.84 -10.98 -24.32
C ASP A 156 14.44 -10.03 -23.28
N GLN A 157 15.60 -9.45 -23.59
CA GLN A 157 16.24 -8.41 -22.79
C GLN A 157 15.59 -7.04 -23.01
N SER A 158 14.71 -6.91 -24.00
CA SER A 158 13.92 -5.71 -24.20
C SER A 158 13.01 -5.47 -22.98
N PRO A 159 12.74 -4.19 -22.64
CA PRO A 159 11.79 -3.88 -21.59
C PRO A 159 10.48 -4.62 -21.85
N PRO A 160 9.92 -5.31 -20.83
CA PRO A 160 8.71 -6.09 -21.06
C PRO A 160 7.59 -5.15 -21.50
N LYS A 161 6.84 -5.56 -22.53
CA LYS A 161 5.67 -4.80 -23.03
C LYS A 161 4.68 -4.45 -21.92
N VAL A 162 4.66 -5.25 -20.86
CA VAL A 162 3.87 -5.05 -19.65
C VAL A 162 4.82 -4.98 -18.46
N HIS A 163 4.68 -3.93 -17.65
CA HIS A 163 5.48 -3.79 -16.42
C HIS A 163 5.24 -5.00 -15.49
N PRO A 164 6.29 -5.62 -14.91
CA PRO A 164 6.16 -6.82 -14.08
C PRO A 164 5.15 -6.67 -12.94
N GLU A 165 5.12 -5.53 -12.25
CA GLU A 165 4.14 -5.23 -11.20
C GLU A 165 2.70 -5.33 -11.68
N LYS A 166 2.41 -4.78 -12.87
CA LYS A 166 1.06 -4.80 -13.45
C LYS A 166 0.65 -6.23 -13.84
N ARG A 167 1.60 -7.05 -14.27
CA ARG A 167 1.40 -8.49 -14.47
C ARG A 167 1.14 -9.22 -13.15
N GLY A 168 1.81 -8.82 -12.08
CA GLY A 168 1.53 -9.29 -10.72
C GLY A 168 0.10 -8.96 -10.28
N TRP A 169 -0.37 -7.74 -10.53
CA TRP A 169 -1.75 -7.33 -10.26
C TRP A 169 -2.76 -8.18 -11.02
N GLU A 170 -2.50 -8.49 -12.30
CA GLU A 170 -3.35 -9.37 -13.09
C GLU A 170 -3.51 -10.75 -12.44
N PHE A 171 -2.42 -11.36 -11.95
CA PHE A 171 -2.49 -12.65 -11.27
C PHE A 171 -3.27 -12.57 -9.96
N LEU A 172 -3.08 -11.50 -9.17
CA LEU A 172 -3.85 -11.27 -7.95
C LEU A 172 -5.34 -11.09 -8.26
N PHE A 173 -5.70 -10.28 -9.26
CA PHE A 173 -7.09 -10.09 -9.64
C PHE A 173 -7.74 -11.39 -10.15
N GLY A 174 -6.99 -12.25 -10.85
CA GLY A 174 -7.44 -13.60 -11.17
C GLY A 174 -7.74 -14.43 -9.91
N HIS A 175 -6.90 -14.34 -8.88
CA HIS A 175 -7.16 -14.97 -7.58
C HIS A 175 -8.43 -14.43 -6.91
N VAL A 176 -8.60 -13.10 -6.88
CA VAL A 176 -9.77 -12.44 -6.28
C VAL A 176 -11.06 -12.85 -6.99
N LEU A 177 -11.08 -12.89 -8.33
CA LEU A 177 -12.26 -13.32 -9.09
C LEU A 177 -12.73 -14.74 -8.76
N ILE A 178 -11.80 -15.62 -8.35
CA ILE A 178 -12.11 -17.01 -8.00
C ILE A 178 -12.55 -17.13 -6.54
N ASN A 179 -11.82 -16.50 -5.61
CA ASN A 179 -11.95 -16.76 -4.18
C ASN A 179 -12.74 -15.69 -3.42
N ASP A 180 -12.72 -14.45 -3.90
CA ASP A 180 -13.13 -13.26 -3.13
C ASP A 180 -14.01 -12.29 -3.94
N ARG A 181 -14.64 -12.78 -5.01
CA ARG A 181 -15.45 -11.96 -5.94
C ARG A 181 -16.61 -11.21 -5.28
N ASN A 182 -17.08 -11.69 -4.13
CA ASN A 182 -18.20 -11.11 -3.39
C ASN A 182 -17.74 -10.31 -2.16
N LYS A 183 -16.42 -10.16 -1.96
CA LYS A 183 -15.83 -9.44 -0.83
C LYS A 183 -15.42 -8.03 -1.24
N ASN A 184 -15.43 -7.10 -0.30
CA ASN A 184 -14.77 -5.80 -0.43
C ASN A 184 -13.26 -5.97 -0.18
N VAL A 185 -12.43 -5.74 -1.20
CA VAL A 185 -11.01 -6.08 -1.20
C VAL A 185 -10.15 -4.82 -1.27
N ALA A 186 -9.22 -4.66 -0.32
CA ALA A 186 -8.12 -3.71 -0.47
C ALA A 186 -6.89 -4.39 -1.08
N VAL A 187 -6.20 -3.70 -1.97
CA VAL A 187 -4.94 -4.16 -2.57
C VAL A 187 -3.88 -3.10 -2.38
N VAL A 188 -2.81 -3.44 -1.69
CA VAL A 188 -1.68 -2.57 -1.36
C VAL A 188 -0.53 -2.87 -2.30
N THR A 189 0.04 -1.82 -2.90
CA THR A 189 1.19 -1.92 -3.81
C THR A 189 2.13 -0.73 -3.59
N ASP A 190 3.40 -0.86 -3.91
CA ASP A 190 4.36 0.26 -3.94
C ASP A 190 4.57 0.81 -5.36
N HIS A 191 3.78 0.34 -6.33
CA HIS A 191 3.92 0.70 -7.73
C HIS A 191 2.88 1.74 -8.17
N ASP A 192 3.30 2.62 -9.08
CA ASP A 192 2.44 3.53 -9.85
C ASP A 192 1.51 4.45 -9.03
N LEU A 193 2.04 5.00 -7.93
CA LEU A 193 1.35 5.92 -7.01
C LEU A 193 0.51 6.99 -7.73
N GLN A 194 1.04 7.57 -8.81
CA GLN A 194 0.41 8.68 -9.52
C GLN A 194 -0.90 8.28 -10.22
N ASN A 195 -1.10 6.99 -10.50
CA ASN A 195 -2.24 6.50 -11.27
C ASN A 195 -3.25 5.69 -10.44
N ILE A 196 -2.95 5.38 -9.17
CA ILE A 196 -3.82 4.58 -8.30
C ILE A 196 -5.27 5.08 -8.29
N GLU A 197 -5.44 6.39 -8.28
CA GLU A 197 -6.77 6.98 -8.24
C GLU A 197 -7.55 6.77 -9.55
N ALA A 198 -6.91 7.04 -10.70
CA ALA A 198 -7.50 6.78 -12.00
C ALA A 198 -7.78 5.28 -12.22
N TYR A 199 -6.97 4.41 -11.62
CA TYR A 199 -7.21 2.96 -11.60
C TYR A 199 -8.43 2.59 -10.76
N ASN A 200 -8.56 3.13 -9.55
CA ASN A 200 -9.70 2.90 -8.66
C ASN A 200 -11.02 3.41 -9.26
N ARG A 201 -10.99 4.55 -9.96
CA ARG A 201 -12.14 5.08 -10.71
C ARG A 201 -12.39 4.35 -12.03
N ARG A 202 -11.50 3.43 -12.43
CA ARG A 202 -11.53 2.71 -13.72
C ARG A 202 -11.53 3.65 -14.94
N GLU A 203 -11.00 4.87 -14.79
CA GLU A 203 -10.79 5.82 -15.88
C GLU A 203 -9.57 5.43 -16.71
N LYS A 204 -8.59 4.82 -16.05
CA LYS A 204 -7.35 4.35 -16.67
C LYS A 204 -7.24 2.83 -16.52
N PRO A 205 -6.96 2.09 -17.59
CA PRO A 205 -6.64 0.68 -17.48
C PRO A 205 -5.21 0.51 -16.91
N PHE A 206 -5.00 -0.47 -16.03
CA PHE A 206 -3.66 -0.75 -15.53
C PHE A 206 -2.81 -1.49 -16.58
N MET A 207 -3.45 -2.25 -17.46
CA MET A 207 -2.89 -2.87 -18.66
C MET A 207 -3.89 -2.75 -19.80
N GLU A 208 -3.46 -2.82 -21.06
CA GLU A 208 -4.36 -2.73 -22.21
C GLU A 208 -5.62 -3.62 -22.07
N GLY A 209 -6.80 -2.97 -22.08
CA GLY A 209 -8.11 -3.63 -21.90
C GLY A 209 -8.43 -4.13 -20.49
N ARG A 210 -7.59 -3.86 -19.47
CA ARG A 210 -7.74 -4.39 -18.10
C ARG A 210 -7.81 -3.29 -17.06
N PHE A 211 -8.86 -3.33 -16.25
CA PHE A 211 -9.17 -2.37 -15.20
C PHE A 211 -9.20 -3.05 -13.84
N VAL A 212 -9.02 -2.27 -12.77
CA VAL A 212 -9.20 -2.76 -11.39
C VAL A 212 -10.63 -3.26 -11.21
N LEU A 213 -10.77 -4.41 -10.53
CA LEU A 213 -12.06 -5.06 -10.30
C LEU A 213 -13.03 -4.18 -9.51
N SER A 214 -14.34 -4.33 -9.78
CA SER A 214 -15.41 -3.52 -9.16
C SER A 214 -15.35 -3.51 -7.64
N ASN A 215 -15.00 -4.64 -7.05
CA ASN A 215 -14.90 -4.88 -5.61
C ASN A 215 -13.49 -4.68 -5.03
N CYS A 216 -12.53 -4.16 -5.82
CA CYS A 216 -11.17 -3.89 -5.37
C CYS A 216 -10.88 -2.39 -5.25
N THR A 217 -10.12 -2.02 -4.22
CA THR A 217 -9.53 -0.67 -4.04
C THR A 217 -8.01 -0.78 -3.91
N LEU A 218 -7.27 -0.14 -4.81
CA LEU A 218 -5.82 0.02 -4.72
C LEU A 218 -5.43 1.06 -3.67
N MET A 219 -4.35 0.78 -2.94
CA MET A 219 -3.70 1.67 -1.96
C MET A 219 -2.19 1.63 -2.17
N TYR A 220 -1.51 2.74 -1.84
CA TYR A 220 -0.06 2.82 -1.92
C TYR A 220 0.59 2.64 -0.56
N ALA A 221 1.65 1.81 -0.49
CA ALA A 221 2.59 1.85 0.62
C ALA A 221 3.98 1.41 0.17
N GLY A 222 5.04 2.06 0.64
CA GLY A 222 6.41 1.65 0.35
C GLY A 222 6.91 0.56 1.29
N SER A 223 7.77 -0.34 0.79
CA SER A 223 8.47 -1.36 1.61
C SER A 223 9.64 -0.79 2.43
N ASP A 224 10.20 0.36 2.03
CA ASP A 224 11.39 0.99 2.65
C ASP A 224 11.21 1.37 4.14
N THR A 225 9.98 1.55 4.60
CA THR A 225 9.65 2.08 5.94
C THR A 225 8.97 1.01 6.79
N LYS A 226 9.70 -0.10 6.99
CA LYS A 226 9.25 -1.41 7.53
C LYS A 226 8.43 -1.41 8.83
N ALA A 227 8.30 -0.28 9.53
CA ALA A 227 7.58 -0.19 10.80
C ALA A 227 6.83 1.15 11.00
N ASP A 228 6.53 1.88 9.91
CA ASP A 228 5.81 3.16 10.01
C ASP A 228 4.29 2.99 10.05
N SER A 229 3.75 1.95 9.40
CA SER A 229 2.34 1.58 9.45
C SER A 229 2.14 0.07 9.27
N VAL A 230 0.90 -0.40 9.46
CA VAL A 230 0.52 -1.77 9.06
C VAL A 230 0.68 -2.04 7.56
N LEU A 231 0.42 -1.05 6.69
CA LEU A 231 0.60 -1.20 5.25
C LEU A 231 2.08 -1.42 4.88
N ASN A 232 3.00 -0.68 5.50
CA ASN A 232 4.43 -0.87 5.25
C ASN A 232 4.92 -2.24 5.73
N ARG A 233 4.32 -2.79 6.80
CA ARG A 233 4.62 -4.15 7.28
C ARG A 233 4.16 -5.21 6.28
N LEU A 234 2.98 -5.04 5.69
CA LEU A 234 2.48 -5.92 4.62
C LEU A 234 3.41 -5.91 3.40
N MET A 235 3.78 -4.72 2.92
CA MET A 235 4.69 -4.58 1.78
C MET A 235 6.08 -5.13 2.08
N SER A 236 6.60 -4.91 3.28
CA SER A 236 7.89 -5.50 3.70
C SER A 236 7.87 -7.03 3.72
N ARG A 237 6.72 -7.63 4.04
CA ARG A 237 6.54 -9.07 4.00
C ARG A 237 6.52 -9.57 2.55
N CYS A 238 5.80 -8.89 1.66
CA CYS A 238 5.77 -9.24 0.23
C CYS A 238 7.17 -9.17 -0.37
N ASP A 239 7.89 -8.07 -0.16
CA ASP A 239 9.27 -7.86 -0.63
C ASP A 239 10.25 -8.90 -0.06
N LEU A 240 10.11 -9.29 1.21
CA LEU A 240 10.94 -10.35 1.79
C LEU A 240 10.68 -11.70 1.11
N GLU A 241 9.42 -12.07 0.89
CA GLU A 241 9.06 -13.36 0.32
C GLU A 241 9.34 -13.40 -1.19
N SER A 242 9.12 -12.30 -1.93
CA SER A 242 9.44 -12.19 -3.35
C SER A 242 10.95 -12.31 -3.58
N ARG A 243 11.78 -11.68 -2.73
CA ARG A 243 13.25 -11.80 -2.77
C ARG A 243 13.74 -13.23 -2.53
N LYS A 244 13.18 -13.94 -1.54
CA LYS A 244 13.55 -15.34 -1.29
C LYS A 244 13.20 -16.25 -2.47
N LEU A 245 11.99 -16.08 -3.00
CA LEU A 245 11.49 -16.93 -4.08
C LEU A 245 12.22 -16.68 -5.40
N ILE A 246 12.56 -15.43 -5.72
CA ILE A 246 13.36 -15.16 -6.91
C ILE A 246 14.76 -15.74 -6.79
N GLU A 247 15.39 -15.69 -5.63
CA GLU A 247 16.70 -16.34 -5.41
C GLU A 247 16.63 -17.85 -5.61
N GLN A 248 15.61 -18.51 -5.07
CA GLN A 248 15.39 -19.95 -5.30
C GLN A 248 15.23 -20.26 -6.78
N PHE A 249 14.37 -19.51 -7.47
CA PHE A 249 14.07 -19.75 -8.88
C PHE A 249 15.29 -19.47 -9.79
N VAL A 250 16.10 -18.45 -9.47
CA VAL A 250 17.37 -18.20 -10.17
C VAL A 250 18.37 -19.33 -9.96
N ASN A 251 18.48 -19.86 -8.73
CA ASN A 251 19.38 -20.98 -8.45
C ASN A 251 18.95 -22.25 -9.19
N GLU A 252 17.64 -22.53 -9.27
CA GLU A 252 17.09 -23.64 -10.06
C GLU A 252 17.45 -23.51 -11.55
N ILE A 253 17.32 -22.31 -12.12
CA ILE A 253 17.71 -22.03 -13.51
C ILE A 253 19.21 -22.31 -13.75
N ARG A 254 20.06 -21.99 -12.77
CA ARG A 254 21.52 -22.21 -12.83
C ARG A 254 21.95 -23.64 -12.51
N GLY A 255 21.03 -24.51 -12.10
CA GLY A 255 21.35 -25.86 -11.62
C GLY A 255 22.09 -25.88 -10.28
N GLU A 256 21.98 -24.82 -9.49
CA GLU A 256 22.56 -24.75 -8.13
C GLU A 256 21.65 -25.48 -7.13
N PRO A 257 22.21 -26.18 -6.11
CA PRO A 257 21.41 -26.88 -5.12
C PRO A 257 20.55 -25.89 -4.29
N PRO A 258 19.33 -26.28 -3.90
CA PRO A 258 18.44 -25.41 -3.13
C PRO A 258 19.07 -25.04 -1.79
N GLN A 259 19.13 -23.74 -1.50
CA GLN A 259 19.55 -23.23 -0.19
C GLN A 259 18.48 -23.61 0.84
N PRO A 260 18.84 -24.12 2.03
CA PRO A 260 17.87 -24.52 3.05
C PRO A 260 17.03 -23.31 3.47
N THR A 261 15.73 -23.35 3.17
CA THR A 261 14.79 -22.30 3.56
C THR A 261 14.52 -22.39 5.06
N GLN A 262 15.07 -21.47 5.83
CA GLN A 262 14.61 -21.23 7.21
C GLN A 262 13.24 -20.55 7.15
N TRP A 263 12.18 -21.35 7.15
CA TRP A 263 10.85 -20.85 7.50
C TRP A 263 10.83 -20.56 8.99
N THR A 264 11.05 -19.30 9.37
CA THR A 264 10.73 -18.85 10.72
C THR A 264 9.22 -18.95 10.87
N ARG A 265 8.74 -19.95 11.63
CA ARG A 265 7.36 -19.95 12.14
C ARG A 265 7.22 -18.69 13.00
N TYR A 266 6.34 -17.77 12.59
CA TYR A 266 5.91 -16.62 13.39
C TYR A 266 4.69 -17.00 14.21
#